data_AF-A0A6C0CZ44-F1
#
_entry.id   AF-A0A6C0CZ44-F1
#
_cell.length_a   1.000
_cell.length_b   1.000
_cell.length_c   1.000
_cell.angle_alpha   90.00
_cell.angle_beta   90.00
_cell.angle_gamma   90.00
#
_symmetry.space_group_name_H-M   'P 1'
#
loop_
_entity.id
_entity.type
_entity.pdbx_description
1 polymer ?
#
loop_
_entity_poly.entity_id
_entity_poly.type
_entity_poly.pdbx_seq_one_letter_code
_entity_poly.pdbx_strand_id
1 'polypeptide(L)'
;MTDTIVDKKKVDKNIVIKSSIYTDKLIRTEITYNNSLLHAIFCAYSPEYLDINVDMRKQVVSKFSNIIIDTLCKNKLQWASYTCHYKIKVMFQEHIYNLINNLYTCIQNYDNTKLKIDIEAMKILKKLIDNNVNKLESYSLLTEIIPFDDGFEDNILQIEYQTIEEYITEIYSNMNNYIDSLESLENVSSKKITYIKNLANNLLNMVIKKAENNAFNTYIEYLKIGKPILDAFLISNISNIIEHDIYFLNNSDLLPSYGVIDHSNIKKRISMILMIFENNHYEVIGRNKHKRIEYVFKNEDPLIQQIFNLNFPNITLEEYSSVKSSPKHSPKHSAKHSAKSSPNNNMLH
;
A
#
# COMPACT_ATOMS: atom_id res chain seq x y z
N MET A 1 24.86 33.94 8.52
CA MET A 1 23.62 34.50 9.11
C MET A 1 23.03 35.46 8.10
N THR A 2 22.10 34.96 7.30
CA THR A 2 21.19 35.74 6.48
C THR A 2 19.89 34.96 6.51
N ASP A 3 19.07 35.31 7.49
CA ASP A 3 17.74 34.78 7.69
C ASP A 3 16.93 35.00 6.40
N THR A 4 16.70 33.91 5.67
CA THR A 4 15.70 33.92 4.62
C THR A 4 14.38 33.64 5.31
N ILE A 5 13.74 34.71 5.76
CA ILE A 5 12.35 34.71 6.20
C ILE A 5 11.51 34.30 4.98
N VAL A 6 11.22 33.01 4.86
CA VAL A 6 10.22 32.51 3.91
C VAL A 6 8.86 32.68 4.59
N ASP A 7 8.38 33.90 4.61
CA ASP A 7 6.99 34.21 4.87
C ASP A 7 6.20 33.86 3.60
N LYS A 8 5.89 32.56 3.42
CA LYS A 8 5.05 32.08 2.30
C LYS A 8 3.60 32.51 2.55
N LYS A 9 3.29 33.71 2.07
CA LYS A 9 1.93 34.26 1.91
C LYS A 9 1.01 33.26 1.18
N LYS A 10 -0.01 32.80 1.91
CA LYS A 10 -1.44 32.58 1.55
C LYS A 10 -1.79 32.34 0.06
N VAL A 11 -2.51 31.25 -0.22
CA VAL A 11 -3.95 31.18 -0.65
C VAL A 11 -4.15 29.94 -1.53
N ASP A 12 -5.06 29.07 -1.12
CA ASP A 12 -5.58 27.95 -1.89
C ASP A 12 -6.08 28.47 -3.28
N LYS A 13 -5.35 28.15 -4.36
CA LYS A 13 -5.66 28.69 -5.70
C LYS A 13 -6.70 27.85 -6.40
N ASN A 14 -7.72 28.52 -6.94
CA ASN A 14 -8.73 27.90 -7.77
C ASN A 14 -8.28 27.89 -9.23
N ILE A 15 -8.13 26.70 -9.82
CA ILE A 15 -7.71 26.49 -11.20
C ILE A 15 -8.83 25.80 -11.96
N VAL A 16 -9.22 26.36 -13.10
CA VAL A 16 -10.22 25.74 -13.97
C VAL A 16 -9.58 24.53 -14.66
N ILE A 17 -10.16 23.36 -14.47
CA ILE A 17 -9.78 22.15 -15.21
C ILE A 17 -10.60 22.10 -16.49
N LYS A 18 -9.93 21.93 -17.62
CA LYS A 18 -10.58 21.55 -18.88
C LYS A 18 -10.47 20.03 -18.99
N SER A 19 -11.60 19.33 -18.95
CA SER A 19 -11.66 17.89 -19.16
C SER A 19 -12.39 17.59 -20.47
N SER A 20 -11.89 16.63 -21.24
CA SER A 20 -12.63 16.02 -22.35
C SER A 20 -13.58 14.92 -21.88
N ILE A 21 -13.47 14.50 -20.63
CA ILE A 21 -14.25 13.42 -20.01
C ILE A 21 -15.50 14.00 -19.36
N TYR A 22 -15.34 15.07 -18.58
CA TYR A 22 -16.43 15.71 -17.85
C TYR A 22 -16.91 16.95 -18.61
N THR A 23 -18.22 17.06 -18.80
CA THR A 23 -18.84 18.22 -19.47
C THR A 23 -18.90 19.44 -18.54
N ASP A 24 -18.82 19.23 -17.23
CA ASP A 24 -18.79 20.28 -16.21
C ASP A 24 -17.50 21.10 -16.22
N LYS A 25 -17.63 22.40 -15.89
CA LYS A 25 -16.48 23.26 -15.58
C LYS A 25 -15.98 22.97 -14.17
N LEU A 26 -15.09 21.98 -14.07
CA LEU A 26 -14.45 21.60 -12.83
C LEU A 26 -13.43 22.66 -12.38
N ILE A 27 -13.35 22.86 -11.07
CA ILE A 27 -12.38 23.73 -10.41
C ILE A 27 -11.57 22.88 -9.45
N ARG A 28 -10.25 23.00 -9.57
CA ARG A 28 -9.28 22.46 -8.63
C ARG A 28 -8.92 23.52 -7.60
N THR A 29 -8.87 23.14 -6.33
CA THR A 29 -8.42 24.03 -5.27
C THR A 29 -7.12 23.50 -4.68
N GLU A 30 -6.02 24.22 -4.92
CA GLU A 30 -4.69 23.80 -4.49
C GLU A 30 -4.55 23.82 -2.97
N ILE A 31 -4.05 22.72 -2.39
CA ILE A 31 -3.90 22.56 -0.94
C ILE A 31 -2.42 22.43 -0.57
N THR A 32 -1.75 23.53 -0.25
CA THR A 32 -0.28 23.54 -0.06
C THR A 32 0.20 23.11 1.33
N TYR A 33 -0.56 22.27 2.04
CA TYR A 33 -0.27 21.84 3.41
C TYR A 33 0.35 20.44 3.46
N ASN A 34 1.20 20.18 4.47
CA ASN A 34 1.53 18.81 4.85
C ASN A 34 0.24 18.08 5.29
N ASN A 35 0.12 16.78 5.03
CA ASN A 35 -1.14 16.04 5.20
C ASN A 35 -2.29 16.59 4.34
N SER A 36 -1.99 16.88 3.07
CA SER A 36 -2.94 17.51 2.14
C SER A 36 -4.23 16.72 1.95
N LEU A 37 -4.25 15.40 2.25
CA LEU A 37 -5.46 14.59 2.24
C LEU A 37 -6.53 15.16 3.19
N LEU A 38 -6.21 15.29 4.48
CA LEU A 38 -7.19 15.73 5.48
C LEU A 38 -7.55 17.20 5.28
N HIS A 39 -6.58 18.02 4.86
CA HIS A 39 -6.85 19.41 4.49
C HIS A 39 -7.82 19.49 3.29
N ALA A 40 -7.64 18.68 2.25
CA ALA A 40 -8.55 18.64 1.09
C ALA A 40 -9.96 18.19 1.49
N ILE A 41 -10.07 17.18 2.34
CA ILE A 41 -11.37 16.72 2.88
C ILE A 41 -12.08 17.84 3.64
N PHE A 42 -11.38 18.54 4.53
CA PHE A 42 -12.00 19.65 5.27
C PHE A 42 -12.37 20.83 4.37
N CYS A 43 -11.57 21.13 3.34
CA CYS A 43 -11.92 22.14 2.35
C CYS A 43 -13.21 21.78 1.58
N ALA A 44 -13.43 20.50 1.30
CA ALA A 44 -14.66 20.02 0.68
C ALA A 44 -15.85 20.08 1.65
N TYR A 45 -15.63 19.58 2.86
CA TYR A 45 -16.67 19.30 3.85
C TYR A 45 -17.20 20.57 4.55
N SER A 46 -16.34 21.54 4.83
CA SER A 46 -16.71 22.78 5.54
C SER A 46 -16.15 24.01 4.80
N PRO A 47 -17.01 24.82 4.17
CA PRO A 47 -16.59 26.08 3.55
C PRO A 47 -15.85 27.01 4.51
N GLU A 48 -16.25 27.02 5.79
CA GLU A 48 -15.66 27.85 6.86
C GLU A 48 -14.22 27.45 7.20
N TYR A 49 -13.80 26.23 6.81
CA TYR A 49 -12.42 25.78 6.99
C TYR A 49 -11.41 26.68 6.28
N LEU A 50 -11.80 27.27 5.15
CA LEU A 50 -10.97 28.21 4.40
C LEU A 50 -10.92 29.60 5.06
N ASP A 51 -11.84 29.92 5.97
CA ASP A 51 -11.88 31.22 6.64
C ASP A 51 -11.07 31.25 7.94
N ILE A 52 -10.81 30.07 8.54
CA ILE A 52 -9.99 29.97 9.74
C ILE A 52 -8.48 30.09 9.43
N ASN A 53 -7.72 30.58 10.41
CA ASN A 53 -6.28 30.76 10.28
C ASN A 53 -5.51 29.43 10.19
N VAL A 54 -4.27 29.51 9.70
CA VAL A 54 -3.42 28.34 9.43
C VAL A 54 -3.19 27.46 10.67
N ASP A 55 -2.99 28.05 11.84
CA ASP A 55 -2.70 27.27 13.04
C ASP A 55 -3.94 26.56 13.58
N MET A 56 -5.12 27.17 13.47
CA MET A 56 -6.39 26.50 13.75
C MET A 56 -6.64 25.36 12.77
N ARG A 57 -6.36 25.54 11.47
CA ARG A 57 -6.46 24.46 10.47
C ARG A 57 -5.61 23.25 10.84
N LYS A 58 -4.36 23.47 11.26
CA LYS A 58 -3.44 22.40 11.72
C LYS A 58 -3.98 21.70 12.97
N GLN A 59 -4.54 22.44 13.93
CA GLN A 59 -5.13 21.84 15.13
C GLN A 59 -6.35 20.97 14.79
N VAL A 60 -7.23 21.43 13.89
CA VAL A 60 -8.39 20.66 13.42
C VAL A 60 -7.92 19.37 12.74
N VAL A 61 -6.97 19.47 11.80
CA VAL A 61 -6.42 18.30 11.08
C VAL A 61 -5.73 17.34 12.03
N SER A 62 -4.97 17.81 13.02
CA SER A 62 -4.32 16.96 14.01
C SER A 62 -5.34 16.21 14.86
N LYS A 63 -6.37 16.90 15.37
CA LYS A 63 -7.46 16.26 16.14
C LYS A 63 -8.17 15.19 15.32
N PHE A 64 -8.48 15.52 14.06
CA PHE A 64 -9.15 14.59 13.17
C PHE A 64 -8.28 13.39 12.79
N SER A 65 -6.98 13.60 12.56
CA SER A 65 -6.02 12.53 12.34
C SER A 65 -5.99 11.55 13.50
N ASN A 66 -6.05 12.02 14.74
CA ASN A 66 -6.11 11.15 15.92
C ASN A 66 -7.40 10.33 15.95
N ILE A 67 -8.56 10.94 15.64
CA ILE A 67 -9.84 10.23 15.54
C ILE A 67 -9.79 9.12 14.49
N ILE A 68 -9.19 9.40 13.33
CA ILE A 68 -8.98 8.39 12.28
C ILE A 68 -8.08 7.28 12.80
N ILE A 69 -6.92 7.61 13.37
CA ILE A 69 -5.97 6.62 13.90
C ILE A 69 -6.64 5.71 14.93
N ASP A 70 -7.38 6.29 15.89
CA ASP A 70 -8.08 5.53 16.92
C ASP A 70 -9.12 4.58 16.30
N THR A 71 -9.81 5.03 15.25
CA THR A 71 -10.80 4.22 14.52
C THR A 71 -10.12 3.09 13.75
N LEU A 72 -9.03 3.37 13.03
CA LEU A 72 -8.24 2.35 12.33
C LEU A 72 -7.70 1.29 13.30
N CYS A 73 -7.23 1.71 14.47
CA CYS A 73 -6.74 0.79 15.52
C CYS A 73 -7.86 -0.13 16.04
N LYS A 74 -9.08 0.39 16.23
CA LYS A 74 -10.25 -0.41 16.61
C LYS A 74 -10.65 -1.40 15.53
N ASN A 75 -10.50 -1.03 14.26
CA ASN A 75 -10.87 -1.84 13.10
C ASN A 75 -9.71 -2.66 12.53
N LYS A 76 -8.59 -2.76 13.25
CA LYS A 76 -7.37 -3.43 12.78
C LYS A 76 -7.58 -4.85 12.24
N LEU A 77 -8.51 -5.61 12.84
CA LEU A 77 -8.81 -6.98 12.40
C LEU A 77 -9.32 -7.07 10.97
N GLN A 78 -9.86 -5.98 10.42
CA GLN A 78 -10.34 -5.90 9.03
C GLN A 78 -9.26 -5.35 8.09
N TRP A 79 -8.11 -4.91 8.61
CA TRP A 79 -7.11 -4.25 7.79
C TRP A 79 -6.54 -5.18 6.70
N ALA A 80 -6.20 -6.41 7.07
CA ALA A 80 -5.63 -7.39 6.14
C ALA A 80 -6.58 -7.76 4.98
N SER A 81 -7.90 -7.74 5.23
CA SER A 81 -8.92 -8.13 4.24
C SER A 81 -9.28 -7.00 3.28
N TYR A 82 -9.15 -5.75 3.68
CA TYR A 82 -9.43 -4.58 2.84
C TYR A 82 -8.21 -4.09 2.05
N THR A 83 -7.00 -4.49 2.45
CA THR A 83 -5.78 -3.90 1.90
C THR A 83 -5.29 -4.64 0.66
N CYS A 84 -5.43 -4.00 -0.50
CA CYS A 84 -4.87 -4.46 -1.78
C CYS A 84 -3.74 -3.56 -2.32
N HIS A 85 -3.41 -2.47 -1.62
CA HIS A 85 -2.44 -1.50 -2.11
C HIS A 85 -1.00 -2.06 -2.12
N TYR A 86 -0.36 -2.01 -3.30
CA TYR A 86 0.97 -2.60 -3.54
C TYR A 86 2.03 -2.23 -2.48
N LYS A 87 2.16 -0.95 -2.09
CA LYS A 87 3.14 -0.54 -1.07
C LYS A 87 2.92 -1.22 0.29
N ILE A 88 1.68 -1.49 0.67
CA ILE A 88 1.36 -2.14 1.94
C ILE A 88 1.64 -3.64 1.84
N LYS A 89 1.31 -4.24 0.69
CA LYS A 89 1.67 -5.62 0.37
C LYS A 89 3.18 -5.87 0.51
N VAL A 90 3.99 -5.07 -0.18
CA VAL A 90 5.46 -5.15 -0.13
C VAL A 90 5.97 -4.97 1.30
N MET A 91 5.48 -3.98 2.03
CA MET A 91 5.85 -3.76 3.43
C MET A 91 5.56 -4.97 4.32
N PHE A 92 4.41 -5.62 4.14
CA PHE A 92 4.08 -6.84 4.87
C PHE A 92 5.03 -8.00 4.53
N GLN A 93 5.31 -8.21 3.24
CA GLN A 93 6.27 -9.21 2.77
C GLN A 93 7.68 -8.99 3.31
N GLU A 94 8.19 -7.76 3.24
CA GLU A 94 9.50 -7.39 3.80
C GLU A 94 9.57 -7.69 5.30
N HIS A 95 8.48 -7.45 6.04
CA HIS A 95 8.44 -7.81 7.46
C HIS A 95 8.46 -9.32 7.71
N ILE A 96 7.78 -10.14 6.89
CA ILE A 96 7.89 -11.60 6.97
C ILE A 96 9.32 -12.03 6.70
N TYR A 97 9.89 -11.60 5.57
CA TYR A 97 11.24 -11.94 5.15
C TYR A 97 12.28 -11.60 6.25
N ASN A 98 12.24 -10.37 6.76
CA ASN A 98 13.17 -9.92 7.79
C ASN A 98 13.04 -10.71 9.09
N LEU A 99 11.81 -11.04 9.51
CA LEU A 99 11.60 -11.85 10.72
C LEU A 99 12.16 -13.25 10.56
N ILE A 100 11.97 -13.87 9.38
CA ILE A 100 12.50 -15.20 9.09
C ILE A 100 14.02 -15.14 9.01
N ASN A 101 14.59 -14.23 8.24
CA ASN A 101 16.04 -14.05 8.16
C ASN A 101 16.69 -13.90 9.56
N ASN A 102 16.07 -13.08 10.42
CA ASN A 102 16.55 -12.88 11.79
C ASN A 102 16.45 -14.16 12.63
N LEU A 103 15.41 -14.97 12.44
CA LEU A 103 15.29 -16.28 13.10
C LEU A 103 16.41 -17.23 12.67
N TYR A 104 16.71 -17.33 11.37
CA TYR A 104 17.77 -18.19 10.85
C TYR A 104 19.13 -17.74 11.35
N THR A 105 19.38 -16.43 11.28
CA THR A 105 20.59 -15.81 11.83
C THR A 105 20.74 -16.11 13.32
N CYS A 106 19.66 -16.07 14.10
CA CYS A 106 19.70 -16.40 15.53
C CYS A 106 20.00 -17.88 15.79
N ILE A 107 19.47 -18.79 14.97
CA ILE A 107 19.70 -20.23 15.11
C ILE A 107 21.15 -20.57 14.74
N GLN A 108 21.64 -20.08 13.60
CA GLN A 108 23.02 -20.31 13.14
C GLN A 108 24.08 -19.76 14.10
N ASN A 109 23.75 -18.67 14.81
CA ASN A 109 24.68 -18.01 15.73
C ASN A 109 24.39 -18.29 17.21
N TYR A 110 23.52 -19.27 17.53
CA TYR A 110 23.07 -19.52 18.90
C TYR A 110 24.22 -19.79 19.88
N ASP A 111 25.27 -20.50 19.43
CA ASP A 111 26.46 -20.82 20.25
C ASP A 111 27.45 -19.65 20.36
N ASN A 112 27.28 -18.60 19.55
CA ASN A 112 28.22 -17.50 19.45
C ASN A 112 27.82 -16.33 20.37
N THR A 113 28.22 -16.43 21.65
CA THR A 113 27.92 -15.48 22.73
C THR A 113 28.30 -14.00 22.48
N LYS A 114 29.04 -13.71 21.40
CA LYS A 114 29.47 -12.35 21.03
C LYS A 114 28.54 -11.63 20.05
N LEU A 115 27.63 -12.34 19.38
CA LEU A 115 26.70 -11.72 18.44
C LEU A 115 25.48 -11.16 19.18
N LYS A 116 25.06 -9.95 18.79
CA LYS A 116 23.86 -9.31 19.32
C LYS A 116 22.65 -10.05 18.78
N ILE A 117 22.14 -11.00 19.57
CA ILE A 117 20.97 -11.81 19.22
C ILE A 117 19.73 -10.90 19.15
N ASP A 118 18.93 -11.04 18.08
CA ASP A 118 17.65 -10.35 17.97
C ASP A 118 16.68 -10.89 19.05
N ILE A 119 16.34 -10.01 20.00
CA ILE A 119 15.49 -10.33 21.14
C ILE A 119 14.09 -10.79 20.70
N GLU A 120 13.56 -10.24 19.60
CA GLU A 120 12.23 -10.57 19.11
C GLU A 120 12.22 -11.93 18.43
N ALA A 121 13.23 -12.23 17.61
CA ALA A 121 13.41 -13.56 17.04
C ALA A 121 13.52 -14.63 18.15
N MET A 122 14.30 -14.36 19.20
CA MET A 122 14.40 -15.26 20.35
C MET A 122 13.09 -15.45 21.12
N LYS A 123 12.22 -14.44 21.19
CA LYS A 123 10.89 -14.59 21.80
C LYS A 123 10.00 -15.52 20.98
N ILE A 124 10.09 -15.47 19.64
CA ILE A 124 9.34 -16.38 18.76
C ILE A 124 9.84 -17.81 18.95
N LEU A 125 11.15 -18.02 18.87
CA LEU A 125 11.79 -19.33 19.08
C LEU A 125 11.41 -19.96 20.43
N LYS A 126 11.56 -19.20 21.53
CA LYS A 126 11.24 -19.68 22.88
C LYS A 126 9.78 -20.10 23.06
N LYS A 127 8.85 -19.49 22.31
CA LYS A 127 7.42 -19.82 22.36
C LYS A 127 7.08 -21.05 21.50
N LEU A 128 7.83 -21.32 20.45
CA LEU A 128 7.64 -22.51 19.60
C LEU A 128 8.11 -23.79 20.29
N ILE A 129 9.22 -23.70 21.01
CA ILE A 129 9.89 -24.86 21.61
C ILE A 129 9.87 -24.67 23.12
N ASP A 130 8.66 -24.83 23.64
CA ASP A 130 8.29 -24.72 25.05
C ASP A 130 9.28 -25.52 25.91
N ASN A 131 10.03 -24.86 26.80
CA ASN A 131 11.03 -25.35 27.77
C ASN A 131 11.61 -26.78 27.64
N ASN A 132 11.80 -27.26 26.41
CA ASN A 132 12.22 -28.63 26.14
C ASN A 132 13.74 -28.73 26.30
N VAL A 133 14.20 -29.90 26.72
CA VAL A 133 15.61 -30.18 27.03
C VAL A 133 16.50 -30.13 25.77
N ASN A 134 15.94 -30.30 24.57
CA ASN A 134 16.65 -30.26 23.27
C ASN A 134 16.24 -29.07 22.38
N LYS A 135 16.38 -27.84 22.89
CA LYS A 135 16.03 -26.61 22.15
C LYS A 135 16.78 -26.49 20.81
N LEU A 136 18.09 -26.73 20.82
CA LEU A 136 18.98 -26.61 19.65
C LEU A 136 18.61 -27.57 18.52
N GLU A 137 18.37 -28.84 18.86
CA GLU A 137 18.03 -29.88 17.88
C GLU A 137 16.68 -29.60 17.21
N SER A 138 15.72 -29.10 18.00
CA SER A 138 14.39 -28.74 17.48
C SER A 138 14.42 -27.46 16.63
N TYR A 139 15.34 -26.53 16.90
CA TYR A 139 15.58 -25.35 16.05
C TYR A 139 16.32 -25.70 14.75
N SER A 140 17.33 -26.59 14.82
CA SER A 140 18.03 -27.11 13.63
C SER A 140 17.07 -27.82 12.69
N LEU A 141 16.17 -28.65 13.23
CA LEU A 141 15.15 -29.33 12.44
C LEU A 141 14.24 -28.33 11.71
N LEU A 142 13.83 -27.24 12.36
CA LEU A 142 13.01 -26.20 11.74
C LEU A 142 13.74 -25.51 10.58
N THR A 143 15.03 -25.22 10.72
CA THR A 143 15.83 -24.62 9.65
C THR A 143 16.13 -25.57 8.50
N GLU A 144 16.18 -26.87 8.76
CA GLU A 144 16.32 -27.90 7.72
C GLU A 144 15.01 -28.15 6.96
N ILE A 145 13.86 -28.07 7.66
CA ILE A 145 12.54 -28.27 7.06
C ILE A 145 12.08 -27.07 6.26
N ILE A 146 12.55 -25.87 6.60
CA ILE A 146 12.21 -24.62 5.92
C ILE A 146 13.53 -24.01 5.45
N PRO A 147 14.09 -24.32 4.28
CA PRO A 147 15.36 -23.73 3.90
C PRO A 147 15.15 -22.29 3.45
N PHE A 148 15.64 -21.33 4.24
CA PHE A 148 15.58 -19.91 3.89
C PHE A 148 16.35 -19.61 2.59
N ASP A 149 17.54 -20.20 2.45
CA ASP A 149 18.45 -19.94 1.33
C ASP A 149 18.10 -20.69 0.03
N ASP A 150 17.40 -21.84 0.11
CA ASP A 150 17.08 -22.70 -1.05
C ASP A 150 15.61 -22.54 -1.52
N GLY A 151 15.12 -21.30 -1.54
CA GLY A 151 13.84 -20.97 -2.19
C GLY A 151 12.66 -20.77 -1.26
N PHE A 152 12.85 -20.34 0.00
CA PHE A 152 11.73 -19.89 0.83
C PHE A 152 10.95 -18.74 0.18
N GLU A 153 11.68 -17.78 -0.40
CA GLU A 153 11.07 -16.66 -1.10
C GLU A 153 10.31 -17.14 -2.35
N ASP A 154 10.94 -17.98 -3.17
CA ASP A 154 10.38 -18.45 -4.45
C ASP A 154 9.23 -19.46 -4.29
N ASN A 155 9.32 -20.35 -3.30
CA ASN A 155 8.37 -21.46 -3.12
C ASN A 155 7.23 -21.13 -2.15
N ILE A 156 7.46 -20.25 -1.17
CA ILE A 156 6.51 -19.98 -0.08
C ILE A 156 5.97 -18.54 -0.15
N LEU A 157 6.82 -17.55 -0.45
CA LEU A 157 6.44 -16.13 -0.52
C LEU A 157 6.15 -15.67 -1.95
N GLN A 158 5.06 -16.16 -2.55
CA GLN A 158 4.65 -15.68 -3.87
C GLN A 158 4.30 -14.17 -3.88
N ILE A 159 4.45 -13.53 -5.05
CA ILE A 159 4.37 -12.07 -5.18
C ILE A 159 2.96 -11.59 -5.58
N GLU A 160 2.17 -12.45 -6.21
CA GLU A 160 0.89 -12.10 -6.83
C GLU A 160 -0.30 -12.55 -5.98
N TYR A 161 -0.85 -11.63 -5.19
CA TYR A 161 -2.07 -11.83 -4.38
C TYR A 161 -2.95 -10.56 -4.37
N GLN A 162 -4.25 -10.66 -4.10
CA GLN A 162 -5.11 -9.47 -4.08
C GLN A 162 -5.11 -8.79 -2.71
N THR A 163 -5.24 -9.56 -1.63
CA THR A 163 -5.28 -9.05 -0.24
C THR A 163 -4.26 -9.72 0.68
N ILE A 164 -3.89 -9.06 1.78
CA ILE A 164 -2.99 -9.66 2.78
C ILE A 164 -3.59 -10.95 3.37
N GLU A 165 -4.91 -11.00 3.57
CA GLU A 165 -5.59 -12.20 4.08
C GLU A 165 -5.49 -13.40 3.12
N GLU A 166 -5.71 -13.18 1.82
CA GLU A 166 -5.49 -14.22 0.80
C GLU A 166 -4.04 -14.71 0.81
N TYR A 167 -3.09 -13.78 0.87
CA TYR A 167 -1.68 -14.12 0.88
C TYR A 167 -1.27 -14.96 2.09
N ILE A 168 -1.81 -14.65 3.27
CA ILE A 168 -1.60 -15.46 4.47
C ILE A 168 -2.07 -16.90 4.22
N THR A 169 -3.23 -17.07 3.58
CA THR A 169 -3.78 -18.38 3.24
C THR A 169 -2.87 -19.13 2.24
N GLU A 170 -2.39 -18.44 1.22
CA GLU A 170 -1.46 -18.99 0.23
C GLU A 170 -0.12 -19.42 0.86
N ILE A 171 0.45 -18.61 1.75
CA ILE A 171 1.70 -18.95 2.47
C ILE A 171 1.57 -20.30 3.19
N TYR A 172 0.45 -20.52 3.91
CA TYR A 172 0.23 -21.81 4.58
C TYR A 172 0.06 -22.95 3.58
N SER A 173 -0.66 -22.74 2.49
CA SER A 173 -0.83 -23.78 1.48
C SER A 173 0.50 -24.14 0.83
N ASN A 174 1.29 -23.13 0.44
CA ASN A 174 2.59 -23.29 -0.19
C ASN A 174 3.57 -24.00 0.74
N MET A 175 3.60 -23.65 2.02
CA MET A 175 4.42 -24.34 3.01
C MET A 175 4.07 -25.84 3.13
N ASN A 176 2.77 -26.16 3.21
CA ASN A 176 2.35 -27.55 3.32
C ASN A 176 2.68 -28.35 2.04
N ASN A 177 2.47 -27.74 0.86
CA ASN A 177 2.82 -28.34 -0.43
C ASN A 177 4.33 -28.56 -0.56
N TYR A 178 5.14 -27.58 -0.11
CA TYR A 178 6.58 -27.69 -0.07
C TYR A 178 7.02 -28.88 0.79
N ILE A 179 6.49 -29.00 2.02
CA ILE A 179 6.77 -30.14 2.90
C ILE A 179 6.37 -31.47 2.24
N ASP A 180 5.21 -31.53 1.58
CA ASP A 180 4.77 -32.75 0.88
C ASP A 180 5.64 -33.13 -0.31
N SER A 181 6.35 -32.15 -0.91
CA SER A 181 7.25 -32.37 -2.05
C SER A 181 8.66 -32.82 -1.64
N LEU A 182 8.99 -32.82 -0.35
CA LEU A 182 10.32 -33.21 0.13
C LEU A 182 10.54 -34.72 -0.01
N GLU A 183 11.39 -35.12 -0.95
CA GLU A 183 11.78 -36.53 -1.16
C GLU A 183 12.29 -37.20 0.13
N SER A 184 12.95 -36.43 1.01
CA SER A 184 13.45 -36.90 2.31
C SER A 184 12.35 -37.39 3.27
N LEU A 185 11.09 -37.06 2.99
CA LEU A 185 9.93 -37.44 3.80
C LEU A 185 9.14 -38.64 3.24
N GLU A 186 9.49 -39.19 2.08
CA GLU A 186 8.74 -40.30 1.44
C GLU A 186 8.55 -41.52 2.36
N ASN A 187 9.56 -41.82 3.18
CA ASN A 187 9.57 -42.97 4.10
C ASN A 187 9.21 -42.61 5.55
N VAL A 188 8.80 -41.37 5.81
CA VAL A 188 8.42 -40.88 7.13
C VAL A 188 6.94 -41.17 7.38
N SER A 189 6.59 -41.63 8.59
CA SER A 189 5.20 -41.93 8.91
C SER A 189 4.31 -40.68 8.84
N SER A 190 3.07 -40.85 8.39
CA SER A 190 2.09 -39.75 8.29
C SER A 190 1.96 -38.95 9.59
N LYS A 191 1.99 -39.62 10.76
CA LYS A 191 1.96 -38.97 12.08
C LYS A 191 3.13 -38.00 12.29
N LYS A 192 4.34 -38.35 11.82
CA LYS A 192 5.52 -37.48 11.91
C LYS A 192 5.44 -36.33 10.90
N ILE A 193 4.95 -36.57 9.69
CA ILE A 193 4.73 -35.52 8.68
C ILE A 193 3.70 -34.50 9.21
N THR A 194 2.58 -34.95 9.78
CA THR A 194 1.60 -34.05 10.41
C THR A 194 2.22 -33.23 11.54
N TYR A 195 3.08 -33.83 12.36
CA TYR A 195 3.78 -33.10 13.42
C TYR A 195 4.70 -32.00 12.86
N ILE A 196 5.45 -32.30 11.80
CA ILE A 196 6.32 -31.34 11.11
C ILE A 196 5.50 -30.18 10.53
N LYS A 197 4.42 -30.47 9.80
CA LYS A 197 3.51 -29.43 9.27
C LYS A 197 2.95 -28.55 10.38
N ASN A 198 2.55 -29.13 11.49
CA ASN A 198 2.03 -28.37 12.63
C ASN A 198 3.10 -27.43 13.22
N LEU A 199 4.35 -27.88 13.34
CA LEU A 199 5.46 -27.03 13.80
C LEU A 199 5.74 -25.88 12.82
N ALA A 200 5.82 -26.17 11.52
CA ALA A 200 6.04 -25.16 10.48
C ALA A 200 4.90 -24.12 10.45
N ASN A 201 3.64 -24.57 10.49
CA ASN A 201 2.48 -23.69 10.51
C ASN A 201 2.42 -22.85 11.79
N ASN A 202 2.83 -23.39 12.94
CA ASN A 202 2.93 -22.61 14.17
C ASN A 202 3.99 -21.51 14.08
N LEU A 203 5.16 -21.82 13.51
CA LEU A 203 6.21 -20.84 13.25
C LEU A 203 5.72 -19.73 12.33
N LEU A 204 5.15 -20.10 11.17
CA LEU A 204 4.59 -19.15 10.22
C LEU A 204 3.51 -18.27 10.85
N ASN A 205 2.59 -18.84 11.63
CA ASN A 205 1.54 -18.08 12.32
C ASN A 205 2.12 -17.01 13.25
N MET A 206 3.20 -17.33 13.95
CA MET A 206 3.86 -16.36 14.83
C MET A 206 4.58 -15.26 14.05
N VAL A 207 5.26 -15.63 12.97
CA VAL A 207 5.92 -14.68 12.06
C VAL A 207 4.90 -13.76 11.40
N ILE A 208 3.87 -14.33 10.77
CA ILE A 208 2.80 -13.63 10.06
C ILE A 208 2.10 -12.64 10.99
N LYS A 209 1.66 -13.08 12.19
CA LYS A 209 1.02 -12.18 13.16
C LYS A 209 1.94 -11.02 13.54
N LYS A 210 3.24 -11.27 13.71
CA LYS A 210 4.19 -10.21 14.04
C LYS A 210 4.41 -9.27 12.85
N ALA A 211 4.55 -9.81 11.65
CA ALA A 211 4.72 -9.05 10.42
C ALA A 211 3.51 -8.15 10.15
N GLU A 212 2.30 -8.68 10.31
CA GLU A 212 1.04 -7.95 10.14
C GLU A 212 0.97 -6.79 11.14
N ASN A 213 1.31 -7.05 12.41
CA ASN A 213 1.38 -6.01 13.43
C ASN A 213 2.39 -4.92 13.10
N ASN A 214 3.58 -5.29 12.62
CA ASN A 214 4.63 -4.35 12.24
C ASN A 214 4.21 -3.51 11.04
N ALA A 215 3.67 -4.15 10.00
CA ALA A 215 3.19 -3.49 8.79
C ALA A 215 2.04 -2.51 9.10
N PHE A 216 1.09 -2.92 9.95
CA PHE A 216 0.00 -2.03 10.41
C PHE A 216 0.54 -0.82 11.18
N ASN A 217 1.50 -1.03 12.08
CA ASN A 217 2.10 0.07 12.84
C ASN A 217 2.81 1.06 11.91
N THR A 218 3.57 0.56 10.94
CA THR A 218 4.22 1.39 9.92
C THR A 218 3.19 2.17 9.09
N TYR A 219 2.09 1.53 8.69
CA TYR A 219 0.96 2.17 8.02
C TYR A 219 0.35 3.32 8.85
N ILE A 220 0.17 3.14 10.17
CA ILE A 220 -0.28 4.20 11.08
C ILE A 220 0.76 5.33 11.21
N GLU A 221 2.05 5.02 11.27
CA GLU A 221 3.11 6.04 11.32
C GLU A 221 3.11 6.91 10.06
N TYR A 222 2.89 6.32 8.87
CA TYR A 222 2.72 7.07 7.63
C TYR A 222 1.59 8.12 7.71
N LEU A 223 0.46 7.76 8.33
CA LEU A 223 -0.64 8.69 8.57
C LEU A 223 -0.24 9.81 9.55
N LYS A 224 0.45 9.47 10.65
CA LYS A 224 0.91 10.46 11.65
C LYS A 224 1.86 11.50 11.07
N ILE A 225 2.74 11.11 10.15
CA ILE A 225 3.67 12.03 9.48
C ILE A 225 3.06 12.74 8.27
N GLY A 226 1.75 12.60 8.04
CA GLY A 226 1.03 13.27 6.96
C GLY A 226 1.35 12.73 5.56
N LYS A 227 1.77 11.47 5.46
CA LYS A 227 2.06 10.75 4.20
C LYS A 227 1.25 9.45 4.13
N PRO A 228 -0.09 9.52 4.26
CA PRO A 228 -0.92 8.32 4.28
C PRO A 228 -0.74 7.51 2.99
N ILE A 229 -0.73 6.18 3.13
CA ILE A 229 -0.86 5.26 2.01
C ILE A 229 -2.37 5.09 1.79
N LEU A 230 -2.87 5.55 0.65
CA LEU A 230 -4.29 5.42 0.34
C LEU A 230 -4.65 3.99 -0.04
N ASP A 231 -5.66 3.45 0.62
CA ASP A 231 -6.28 2.18 0.32
C ASP A 231 -7.77 2.22 0.68
N ALA A 232 -8.51 1.20 0.25
CA ALA A 232 -9.92 1.04 0.54
C ALA A 232 -10.22 1.06 2.05
N PHE A 233 -9.31 0.51 2.87
CA PHE A 233 -9.44 0.52 4.33
C PHE A 233 -9.43 1.94 4.91
N LEU A 234 -8.44 2.76 4.57
CA LEU A 234 -8.36 4.15 5.04
C LEU A 234 -9.59 4.94 4.61
N ILE A 235 -9.92 4.85 3.32
CA ILE A 235 -10.99 5.64 2.72
C ILE A 235 -12.34 5.24 3.31
N SER A 236 -12.62 3.95 3.47
CA SER A 236 -13.84 3.47 4.12
C SER A 236 -13.99 4.05 5.53
N ASN A 237 -12.93 4.02 6.34
CA ASN A 237 -12.97 4.55 7.71
C ASN A 237 -13.17 6.07 7.73
N ILE A 238 -12.42 6.84 6.91
CA ILE A 238 -12.58 8.29 6.84
C ILE A 238 -14.00 8.66 6.36
N SER A 239 -14.42 8.04 5.26
CA SER A 239 -15.76 8.17 4.66
C SER A 239 -16.84 7.93 5.72
N ASN A 240 -16.71 6.89 6.55
CA ASN A 240 -17.65 6.60 7.64
C ASN A 240 -17.67 7.68 8.73
N ILE A 241 -16.52 8.22 9.12
CA ILE A 241 -16.43 9.25 10.16
C ILE A 241 -17.09 10.56 9.70
N ILE A 242 -16.86 10.98 8.46
CA ILE A 242 -17.39 12.26 7.94
C ILE A 242 -18.79 12.12 7.33
N GLU A 243 -19.30 10.90 7.23
CA GLU A 243 -20.57 10.57 6.59
C GLU A 243 -20.70 11.00 5.11
N HIS A 244 -19.60 10.96 4.36
CA HIS A 244 -19.58 11.31 2.93
C HIS A 244 -18.83 10.27 2.11
N ASP A 245 -19.27 10.00 0.89
CA ASP A 245 -18.51 9.21 -0.07
C ASP A 245 -17.36 10.05 -0.65
N ILE A 246 -16.20 9.44 -0.84
CA ILE A 246 -14.98 10.14 -1.29
C ILE A 246 -14.51 9.49 -2.58
N TYR A 247 -14.57 10.23 -3.67
CA TYR A 247 -14.06 9.81 -4.97
C TYR A 247 -12.66 10.36 -5.20
N PHE A 248 -11.81 9.58 -5.87
CA PHE A 248 -10.45 9.96 -6.21
C PHE A 248 -10.25 9.94 -7.71
N LEU A 249 -9.73 11.04 -8.27
CA LEU A 249 -9.32 11.16 -9.67
C LEU A 249 -7.80 11.29 -9.75
N ASN A 250 -7.18 10.67 -10.75
CA ASN A 250 -5.77 10.88 -11.05
C ASN A 250 -5.57 12.22 -11.75
N ASN A 251 -4.57 13.01 -11.35
CA ASN A 251 -4.29 14.30 -11.98
C ASN A 251 -3.86 14.18 -13.45
N SER A 252 -3.23 13.07 -13.85
CA SER A 252 -2.68 12.90 -15.20
C SER A 252 -3.73 12.78 -16.29
N ASP A 253 -4.80 12.03 -16.04
CA ASP A 253 -5.82 11.66 -17.03
C ASP A 253 -7.25 12.02 -16.58
N LEU A 254 -7.41 12.49 -15.33
CA LEU A 254 -8.70 12.77 -14.69
C LEU A 254 -9.60 11.52 -14.60
N LEU A 255 -9.05 10.32 -14.78
CA LEU A 255 -9.78 9.09 -14.59
C LEU A 255 -9.80 8.71 -13.11
N PRO A 256 -10.79 7.92 -12.68
CA PRO A 256 -10.81 7.46 -11.31
C PRO A 256 -9.59 6.62 -10.94
N SER A 257 -9.12 6.78 -9.70
CA SER A 257 -7.97 6.03 -9.20
C SER A 257 -8.37 4.63 -8.76
N TYR A 258 -8.12 3.64 -9.62
CA TYR A 258 -8.35 2.23 -9.33
C TYR A 258 -7.58 1.76 -8.07
N GLY A 259 -8.20 0.88 -7.28
CA GLY A 259 -7.61 0.29 -6.09
C GLY A 259 -7.62 1.17 -4.82
N VAL A 260 -8.09 2.42 -4.91
CA VAL A 260 -8.28 3.31 -3.75
C VAL A 260 -9.68 3.18 -3.16
N ILE A 261 -10.66 2.82 -3.99
CA ILE A 261 -12.07 2.71 -3.63
C ILE A 261 -12.59 1.37 -4.15
N ASP A 262 -13.36 0.67 -3.33
CA ASP A 262 -14.17 -0.48 -3.72
C ASP A 262 -15.67 -0.10 -3.76
N HIS A 263 -16.47 -0.81 -4.54
CA HIS A 263 -17.93 -0.68 -4.60
C HIS A 263 -18.55 -0.71 -3.21
N SER A 264 -18.04 -1.56 -2.32
CA SER A 264 -18.49 -1.69 -0.93
C SER A 264 -18.27 -0.41 -0.11
N ASN A 265 -17.36 0.48 -0.52
CA ASN A 265 -17.05 1.73 0.18
C ASN A 265 -17.97 2.90 -0.20
N ILE A 266 -18.73 2.78 -1.29
CA ILE A 266 -19.62 3.84 -1.79
C ILE A 266 -21.06 3.57 -1.32
N LYS A 267 -21.55 4.42 -0.42
CA LYS A 267 -22.86 4.26 0.23
C LYS A 267 -23.98 5.05 -0.44
N LYS A 268 -23.72 5.67 -1.60
CA LYS A 268 -24.68 6.48 -2.36
C LYS A 268 -25.23 7.67 -1.57
N ARG A 269 -24.34 8.34 -0.85
CA ARG A 269 -24.64 9.52 -0.02
C ARG A 269 -24.00 10.78 -0.63
N ILE A 270 -24.02 11.89 0.12
CA ILE A 270 -23.32 13.10 -0.30
C ILE A 270 -21.85 12.76 -0.51
N SER A 271 -21.33 13.22 -1.63
CA SER A 271 -20.05 12.82 -2.17
C SER A 271 -19.12 14.02 -2.31
N MET A 272 -17.82 13.79 -2.19
CA MET A 272 -16.78 14.75 -2.53
C MET A 272 -15.79 14.12 -3.50
N ILE A 273 -15.09 14.95 -4.27
CA ILE A 273 -14.13 14.50 -5.27
C ILE A 273 -12.77 15.10 -4.91
N LEU A 274 -11.78 14.23 -4.74
CA LEU A 274 -10.39 14.58 -4.51
C LEU A 274 -9.57 14.18 -5.73
N MET A 275 -8.50 14.92 -5.97
CA MET A 275 -7.54 14.64 -7.02
C MET A 275 -6.21 14.23 -6.39
N ILE A 276 -5.66 13.11 -6.87
CA ILE A 276 -4.39 12.55 -6.44
C ILE A 276 -3.29 13.07 -7.38
N PHE A 277 -2.27 13.66 -6.76
CA PHE A 277 -1.01 14.01 -7.39
C PHE A 277 0.08 13.05 -6.94
N GLU A 278 1.17 13.01 -7.71
CA GLU A 278 2.39 12.31 -7.31
C GLU A 278 2.86 12.78 -5.91
N ASN A 279 3.51 11.89 -5.16
CA ASN A 279 4.07 12.14 -3.81
C ASN A 279 3.06 12.39 -2.67
N ASN A 280 1.89 11.71 -2.67
CA ASN A 280 0.88 11.82 -1.61
C ASN A 280 0.32 13.23 -1.44
N HIS A 281 0.18 13.97 -2.55
CA HIS A 281 -0.45 15.28 -2.55
C HIS A 281 -1.88 15.19 -3.05
N TYR A 282 -2.80 15.87 -2.36
CA TYR A 282 -4.23 15.80 -2.63
C TYR A 282 -4.84 17.18 -2.73
N GLU A 283 -5.71 17.34 -3.71
CA GLU A 283 -6.44 18.58 -3.93
C GLU A 283 -7.93 18.29 -4.04
N VAL A 284 -8.77 19.28 -3.73
CA VAL A 284 -10.23 19.11 -3.82
C VAL A 284 -10.73 19.59 -5.17
N ILE A 285 -11.69 18.85 -5.73
CA ILE A 285 -12.38 19.18 -6.96
C ILE A 285 -13.78 19.65 -6.65
N GLY A 286 -14.11 20.84 -7.15
CA GLY A 286 -15.44 21.42 -7.10
C GLY A 286 -15.99 21.73 -8.49
N ARG A 287 -17.26 22.11 -8.53
CA ARG A 287 -17.94 22.60 -9.74
C ARG A 287 -18.29 24.08 -9.57
N ASN A 288 -18.06 24.87 -10.62
CA ASN A 288 -18.50 26.26 -10.62
C ASN A 288 -20.02 26.35 -10.82
N LYS A 289 -20.75 26.86 -9.83
CA LYS A 289 -22.20 27.07 -9.91
C LYS A 289 -22.57 28.44 -9.36
N HIS A 290 -23.15 29.29 -10.22
CA HIS A 290 -23.65 30.62 -9.85
C HIS A 290 -22.67 31.50 -9.03
N LYS A 291 -21.41 31.60 -9.48
CA LYS A 291 -20.33 32.39 -8.84
C LYS A 291 -19.80 31.82 -7.52
N ARG A 292 -20.16 30.59 -7.15
CA ARG A 292 -19.58 29.85 -6.03
C ARG A 292 -19.04 28.52 -6.51
N ILE A 293 -18.15 27.93 -5.73
CA ILE A 293 -17.60 26.59 -5.97
C ILE A 293 -18.35 25.63 -5.05
N GLU A 294 -18.95 24.60 -5.64
CA GLU A 294 -19.62 23.50 -4.94
C GLU A 294 -18.64 22.32 -4.87
N TYR A 295 -18.27 21.90 -3.65
CA TYR A 295 -17.32 20.79 -3.43
C TYR A 295 -17.98 19.49 -2.95
N VAL A 296 -19.26 19.57 -2.62
CA VAL A 296 -20.08 18.44 -2.19
C VAL A 296 -21.21 18.24 -3.19
N PHE A 297 -21.47 16.98 -3.52
CA PHE A 297 -22.36 16.58 -4.59
C PHE A 297 -23.37 15.57 -4.05
N LYS A 298 -24.63 15.69 -4.48
CA LYS A 298 -25.60 14.65 -4.21
C LYS A 298 -25.26 13.39 -4.98
N ASN A 299 -25.69 12.24 -4.50
CA ASN A 299 -25.48 10.98 -5.20
C ASN A 299 -26.07 11.03 -6.62
N GLU A 300 -27.23 11.67 -6.82
CA GLU A 300 -27.90 11.78 -8.12
C GLU A 300 -27.23 12.81 -9.06
N ASP A 301 -26.17 13.47 -8.63
CA ASP A 301 -25.48 14.45 -9.47
C ASP A 301 -24.87 13.77 -10.71
N PRO A 302 -25.10 14.29 -11.93
CA PRO A 302 -24.58 13.69 -13.15
C PRO A 302 -23.07 13.46 -13.14
N LEU A 303 -22.31 14.37 -12.50
CA LEU A 303 -20.86 14.24 -12.37
C LEU A 303 -20.50 13.02 -11.51
N ILE A 304 -21.21 12.81 -10.39
CA ILE A 304 -20.99 11.67 -9.49
C ILE A 304 -21.38 10.37 -10.16
N GLN A 305 -22.53 10.33 -10.84
CA GLN A 305 -22.96 9.15 -11.59
C GLN A 305 -21.95 8.78 -12.69
N GLN A 306 -21.39 9.78 -13.38
CA GLN A 306 -20.35 9.54 -14.38
C GLN A 306 -19.07 8.98 -13.76
N ILE A 307 -18.57 9.58 -12.66
CA ILE A 307 -17.37 9.11 -11.96
C ILE A 307 -17.58 7.70 -11.40
N PHE A 308 -18.76 7.41 -10.86
CA PHE A 308 -19.12 6.08 -10.37
C PHE A 308 -19.05 5.04 -11.50
N ASN A 309 -19.69 5.32 -12.64
CA ASN A 309 -19.68 4.41 -13.79
C ASN A 309 -18.28 4.20 -14.39
N LEU A 310 -17.39 5.21 -14.30
CA LEU A 310 -16.00 5.08 -14.74
C LEU A 310 -15.13 4.29 -13.75
N ASN A 311 -15.38 4.41 -12.45
CA ASN A 311 -14.74 3.58 -11.41
C ASN A 311 -15.15 2.11 -11.55
N PHE A 312 -16.41 1.92 -11.90
CA PHE A 312 -17.07 0.63 -11.90
C PHE A 312 -17.74 0.38 -13.25
N PRO A 313 -16.95 0.25 -14.31
CA PRO A 313 -17.51 0.00 -15.63
C PRO A 313 -18.27 -1.32 -15.59
N ASN A 314 -19.52 -1.33 -16.07
CA ASN A 314 -20.31 -2.55 -16.32
C ASN A 314 -19.74 -3.36 -17.52
N ILE A 315 -18.43 -3.31 -17.72
CA ILE A 315 -17.71 -3.80 -18.87
C ILE A 315 -17.14 -5.17 -18.50
N THR A 316 -17.43 -6.17 -19.31
CA THR A 316 -16.78 -7.48 -19.20
C THR A 316 -15.28 -7.33 -19.49
N LEU A 317 -14.41 -8.16 -18.88
CA LEU A 317 -12.94 -8.09 -18.98
C LEU A 317 -12.41 -7.92 -20.44
N GLU A 318 -13.17 -8.40 -21.41
CA GLU A 318 -12.88 -8.37 -22.84
C GLU A 318 -12.93 -6.95 -23.45
N GLU A 319 -13.86 -6.07 -23.02
CA GLU A 319 -13.98 -4.72 -23.60
C GLU A 319 -13.05 -3.70 -22.91
N TYR A 320 -12.48 -4.00 -21.73
CA TYR A 320 -11.46 -3.14 -21.10
C TYR A 320 -10.09 -3.25 -21.80
N SER A 321 -9.80 -4.43 -22.37
CA SER A 321 -8.54 -4.74 -23.05
C SER A 321 -8.40 -4.02 -24.40
N SER A 322 -9.53 -3.67 -25.03
CA SER A 322 -9.57 -2.91 -26.29
C SER A 322 -9.38 -1.40 -26.10
N VAL A 323 -9.66 -0.87 -24.90
CA VAL A 323 -9.43 0.57 -24.58
C VAL A 323 -7.95 0.87 -24.31
N LYS A 324 -7.18 -0.08 -23.79
CA LYS A 324 -5.73 0.07 -23.56
C LYS A 324 -4.87 -0.11 -24.83
N SER A 325 -5.44 -0.56 -25.94
CA SER A 325 -4.69 -1.03 -27.11
C SER A 325 -5.00 -0.24 -28.40
N SER A 326 -4.81 1.08 -28.41
CA SER A 326 -4.50 1.83 -29.65
C SER A 326 -4.11 3.30 -29.40
N PRO A 327 -3.16 3.89 -30.16
CA PRO A 327 -1.80 3.41 -30.39
C PRO A 327 -0.72 4.41 -29.92
N LYS A 328 0.43 3.82 -29.60
CA LYS A 328 1.72 4.45 -29.28
C LYS A 328 2.17 5.44 -30.36
N HIS A 329 2.54 6.66 -29.96
CA HIS A 329 3.51 7.46 -30.71
C HIS A 329 4.82 6.67 -30.78
N SER A 330 5.19 6.25 -31.98
CA SER A 330 6.46 5.60 -32.28
C SER A 330 7.60 6.62 -32.13
N PRO A 331 8.67 6.32 -31.38
CA PRO A 331 9.90 7.10 -31.48
C PRO A 331 10.55 6.77 -32.82
N LYS A 332 10.71 7.79 -33.68
CA LYS A 332 11.58 7.70 -34.86
C LYS A 332 13.03 7.52 -34.41
N HIS A 333 13.53 6.29 -34.37
CA HIS A 333 14.97 6.05 -34.37
C HIS A 333 15.51 6.30 -35.78
N SER A 334 16.15 7.45 -35.98
CA SER A 334 17.06 7.67 -37.11
C SER A 334 18.39 6.99 -36.80
N ALA A 335 18.58 5.78 -37.31
CA ALA A 335 19.91 5.20 -37.45
C ALA A 335 20.65 5.95 -38.57
N LYS A 336 21.68 6.73 -38.23
CA LYS A 336 22.71 7.12 -39.18
C LYS A 336 23.97 6.32 -38.86
N HIS A 337 24.26 5.38 -39.75
CA HIS A 337 25.58 4.81 -39.93
C HIS A 337 26.61 5.93 -40.18
N SER A 338 27.75 5.85 -39.49
CA SER A 338 29.03 6.25 -40.07
C SER A 338 30.12 5.31 -39.57
N ALA A 339 30.36 4.27 -40.37
CA ALA A 339 31.65 3.59 -40.38
C ALA A 339 32.67 4.56 -40.98
N LYS A 340 33.77 4.82 -40.26
CA LYS A 340 35.03 5.26 -40.86
C LYS A 340 36.18 4.44 -40.28
N SER A 341 36.70 3.63 -41.18
CA SER A 341 38.00 2.99 -41.23
C SER A 341 39.16 3.85 -40.73
N SER A 342 40.11 3.21 -40.04
CA SER A 342 41.53 3.59 -40.09
C SER A 342 42.34 2.33 -40.42
N PRO A 343 43.28 2.38 -41.38
CA PRO A 343 44.02 1.22 -41.85
C PRO A 343 45.27 0.93 -41.02
N ASN A 344 45.69 -0.34 -41.09
CA ASN A 344 47.03 -0.83 -40.79
C ASN A 344 48.13 0.11 -41.32
N ASN A 345 49.23 0.22 -40.57
CA ASN A 345 50.55 -0.01 -41.14
C ASN A 345 51.57 -0.49 -40.10
N ASN A 346 52.22 -1.59 -40.47
CA ASN A 346 53.41 -2.17 -39.87
C ASN A 346 54.60 -1.19 -39.84
N MET A 347 55.51 -1.36 -38.89
CA MET A 347 56.91 -1.82 -39.13
C MET A 347 57.84 -1.52 -37.95
N LEU A 348 58.70 -2.51 -37.65
CA LEU A 348 60.12 -2.43 -37.24
C LEU A 348 60.44 -1.56 -35.99
N HIS A 349 60.98 -2.09 -34.90
CA HIS A 349 62.22 -2.85 -34.78
C HIS A 349 62.27 -3.62 -33.46
#